data_AF-F4XCI2-F1
#
_entry.id   AF-F4XCI2-F1
#
_cell.length_a   1.000
_cell.length_b   1.000
_cell.length_c   1.000
_cell.angle_alpha   90.00
_cell.angle_beta   90.00
_cell.angle_gamma   90.00
#
_symmetry.space_group_name_H-M   'P 1'
#
loop_
_entity.id
_entity.type
_entity.pdbx_description
1 polymer ?
#
loop_
_entity_poly.entity_id
_entity_poly.type
_entity_poly.pdbx_seq_one_letter_code
_entity_poly.pdbx_strand_id
1 'polypeptide(L)'
;MKRIFSAGLSVALACSLCLTPVSALTVQQAGALLEQFYVDQIPDSVLAQEDLDSMLEALGDPYTVYMTKEEYSAFLNSVNGETLVGIGVSIQKEVTENGFLILSILPDSPAEQAGLEEGDCIQSIDGVPVTASEQSSALTGQEGSRVTLTVLSGKTGSTRELTLTRRKVQVPIVTYSLVDGVAVIECISFGDTTAETISQALAQYDDLDRPILLDLRSNPGGSTNAAADSVGSFIGRHNITYFRDSDGKYTQVYSSSDYADRTDQPLIILTDGNSASASELFSAAIRDYRAGIAVGGRTYGKGIAQIVLDEESAPGLFDGDALKITSYRFFSPDGATNDTIGVLPTLMISQEYAPAAALLLTAAQPQNSQGYWKLELAGCTFYISGEQAAQEEYREAFDQLLEALPPSAQLSQGAGGSQWTAVTPAQAAQASGLSYDCRWDYTDLEQCDYADDVATLSAYGLLGGFPDGSFRPEQSITRGEFAVLLASALNLRQSSSAGFTDVPSDAWYAKAVDAMVAKGFLAGRSSTSFAPQDSLTYEELVTILSAVSSWACMDGYAMADQPIFSGQQAAYAGLSDWAQAPAWRLSALGVELDLSAPQAPATRDQAAHLICQFLRASGLLWNV
;
A
#
# COMPACT_ATOMS: atom_id res chain seq x y z
N MET A 1 0.53 -10.56 26.44
CA MET A 1 -0.62 -11.07 25.65
C MET A 1 -0.07 -11.89 24.49
N LYS A 2 -0.74 -12.97 24.10
CA LYS A 2 -0.22 -14.02 23.21
C LYS A 2 0.10 -13.47 21.81
N ARG A 3 1.32 -13.76 21.34
CA ARG A 3 1.82 -13.49 19.98
C ARG A 3 0.92 -14.17 18.95
N ILE A 4 0.29 -13.39 18.06
CA ILE A 4 -0.37 -13.89 16.85
C ILE A 4 0.61 -13.61 15.72
N PHE A 5 1.38 -14.62 15.34
CA PHE A 5 2.11 -14.64 14.08
C PHE A 5 1.09 -14.79 12.95
N SER A 6 1.04 -13.82 12.03
CA SER A 6 0.35 -13.98 10.77
C SER A 6 1.15 -14.93 9.86
N ALA A 7 0.72 -16.18 9.87
CA ALA A 7 0.83 -17.25 8.87
C ALA A 7 2.14 -17.36 8.06
N GLY A 8 2.89 -18.43 8.32
CA GLY A 8 3.92 -18.88 7.38
C GLY A 8 4.94 -19.93 7.82
N LEU A 9 4.87 -20.58 8.99
CA LEU A 9 5.58 -21.86 9.24
C LEU A 9 5.09 -22.51 10.54
N SER A 10 4.41 -23.66 10.44
CA SER A 10 4.06 -24.49 11.60
C SER A 10 4.67 -25.88 11.42
N VAL A 11 5.78 -26.17 12.08
CA VAL A 11 6.20 -27.54 12.35
C VAL A 11 6.60 -27.65 13.82
N ALA A 12 5.92 -28.56 14.51
CA ALA A 12 6.14 -28.87 15.91
C ALA A 12 7.49 -29.56 16.13
N LEU A 13 8.25 -29.14 17.14
CA LEU A 13 9.24 -30.00 17.79
C LEU A 13 9.05 -29.93 19.31
N ALA A 14 8.67 -31.06 19.89
CA ALA A 14 8.50 -31.22 21.33
C ALA A 14 9.83 -31.56 22.00
N CYS A 15 10.04 -30.91 23.16
CA CYS A 15 10.92 -31.29 24.27
C CYS A 15 12.42 -31.49 23.97
N SER A 16 13.19 -30.41 24.16
CA SER A 16 14.61 -30.45 24.54
C SER A 16 14.84 -29.40 25.62
N LEU A 17 15.64 -29.72 26.63
CA LEU A 17 15.88 -28.94 27.84
C LEU A 17 16.20 -27.46 27.55
N CYS A 18 15.56 -26.55 28.29
CA CYS A 18 15.79 -25.10 28.22
C CYS A 18 17.24 -24.74 28.55
N LEU A 19 18.06 -24.61 27.51
CA LEU A 19 19.15 -23.65 27.48
C LEU A 19 18.63 -22.50 26.60
N THR A 20 18.45 -21.32 27.20
CA THR A 20 18.27 -20.11 26.39
C THR A 20 19.50 -19.99 25.49
N PRO A 21 19.34 -19.92 24.15
CA PRO A 21 20.49 -19.70 23.29
C PRO A 21 21.15 -18.38 23.74
N VAL A 22 22.44 -18.45 24.06
CA VAL A 22 23.21 -17.27 24.46
C VAL A 22 23.46 -16.47 23.18
N SER A 23 22.92 -15.25 23.11
CA SER A 23 23.24 -14.31 22.02
C SER A 23 24.76 -14.08 21.98
N ALA A 24 25.38 -14.22 20.81
CA ALA A 24 26.79 -13.86 20.64
C ALA A 24 26.99 -12.34 20.73
N LEU A 25 25.97 -11.58 20.27
CA LEU A 25 25.94 -10.14 20.33
C LEU A 25 25.57 -9.65 21.74
N THR A 26 26.44 -8.84 22.35
CA THR A 26 26.12 -8.17 23.62
C THR A 26 25.18 -6.99 23.40
N VAL A 27 24.44 -6.61 24.45
CA VAL A 27 23.53 -5.45 24.48
C VAL A 27 24.24 -4.16 24.05
N GLN A 28 25.47 -3.93 24.53
CA GLN A 28 26.23 -2.74 24.18
C GLN A 28 26.66 -2.73 22.70
N GLN A 29 27.03 -3.89 22.16
CA GLN A 29 27.36 -4.03 20.74
C GLN A 29 26.11 -3.82 19.87
N ALA A 30 24.98 -4.41 20.25
CA ALA A 30 23.72 -4.21 19.55
C ALA A 30 23.28 -2.74 19.56
N GLY A 31 23.36 -2.06 20.72
CA GLY A 31 23.09 -0.64 20.83
C GLY A 31 23.96 0.20 19.88
N ALA A 32 25.27 -0.06 19.82
CA ALA A 32 26.17 0.65 18.92
C ALA A 32 25.85 0.39 17.43
N LEU A 33 25.46 -0.83 17.07
CA LEU A 33 25.03 -1.15 15.70
C LEU A 33 23.71 -0.46 15.35
N LEU A 34 22.76 -0.40 16.28
CA LEU A 34 21.51 0.32 16.08
C LEU A 34 21.77 1.83 15.94
N GLU A 35 22.59 2.45 16.79
CA GLU A 35 22.96 3.87 16.68
C GLU A 35 23.62 4.19 15.33
N GLN A 36 24.40 3.24 14.79
CA GLN A 36 25.08 3.42 13.52
C GLN A 36 24.15 3.24 12.31
N PHE A 37 23.30 2.22 12.32
CA PHE A 37 22.60 1.77 11.13
C PHE A 37 21.09 1.97 11.15
N TYR A 38 20.45 2.10 12.31
CA TYR A 38 19.01 2.24 12.38
C TYR A 38 18.58 3.59 11.79
N VAL A 39 17.56 3.56 10.93
CA VAL A 39 17.19 4.72 10.10
C VAL A 39 16.67 5.93 10.88
N ASP A 40 16.10 5.70 12.07
CA ASP A 40 15.52 6.73 12.93
C ASP A 40 16.36 6.98 14.19
N GLN A 41 16.11 8.11 14.84
CA GLN A 41 16.69 8.35 16.16
C GLN A 41 16.16 7.34 17.16
N ILE A 42 17.07 6.78 17.96
CA ILE A 42 16.74 5.79 18.98
C ILE A 42 16.61 6.50 20.32
N PRO A 43 15.48 6.34 21.04
CA PRO A 43 15.35 6.90 22.38
C PRO A 43 16.37 6.30 23.36
N ASP A 44 16.91 7.12 24.27
CA ASP A 44 17.83 6.65 25.33
C ASP A 44 17.24 5.49 26.14
N SER A 45 15.90 5.46 26.32
CA SER A 45 15.20 4.38 27.03
C SER A 45 15.31 3.02 26.34
N VAL A 46 15.54 2.98 25.03
CA VAL A 46 15.77 1.74 24.27
C VAL A 46 17.20 1.27 24.49
N LEU A 47 18.19 2.18 24.42
CA LEU A 47 19.60 1.84 24.61
C LEU A 47 19.94 1.47 26.06
N ALA A 48 19.11 1.90 27.02
CA ALA A 48 19.26 1.61 28.44
C ALA A 48 18.74 0.22 28.88
N GLN A 49 18.17 -0.58 27.97
CA GLN A 49 17.65 -1.93 28.31
C GLN A 49 18.80 -2.88 28.72
N GLU A 50 18.50 -3.84 29.60
CA GLU A 50 19.50 -4.72 30.21
C GLU A 50 19.86 -5.96 29.37
N ASP A 51 19.02 -6.32 28.39
CA ASP A 51 19.21 -7.43 27.48
C ASP A 51 18.74 -7.09 26.05
N LEU A 52 19.19 -7.89 25.08
CA LEU A 52 18.97 -7.64 23.64
C LEU A 52 17.49 -7.75 23.27
N ASP A 53 16.78 -8.73 23.81
CA ASP A 53 15.36 -8.95 23.50
C ASP A 53 14.52 -7.75 23.97
N SER A 54 14.78 -7.27 25.19
CA SER A 54 14.12 -6.09 25.75
C SER A 54 14.45 -4.82 24.98
N MET A 55 15.68 -4.68 24.48
CA MET A 55 16.08 -3.56 23.60
C MET A 55 15.28 -3.58 22.29
N LEU A 56 15.20 -4.72 21.61
CA LEU A 56 14.47 -4.84 20.35
C LEU A 56 12.95 -4.71 20.55
N GLU A 57 12.41 -5.22 21.65
CA GLU A 57 11.00 -5.02 22.01
C GLU A 57 10.69 -3.54 22.30
N ALA A 58 11.58 -2.85 23.01
CA ALA A 58 11.45 -1.42 23.28
C ALA A 58 11.61 -0.55 22.03
N LEU A 59 12.44 -0.97 21.06
CA LEU A 59 12.56 -0.32 19.75
C LEU A 59 11.25 -0.37 18.97
N GLY A 60 10.48 -1.46 19.10
CA GLY A 60 9.15 -1.60 18.53
C GLY A 60 9.10 -1.73 17.01
N ASP A 61 10.25 -1.93 16.34
CA ASP A 61 10.33 -2.19 14.90
C ASP A 61 10.24 -3.69 14.62
N PRO A 62 9.14 -4.19 14.01
CA PRO A 62 8.98 -5.62 13.71
C PRO A 62 9.95 -6.13 12.63
N TYR A 63 10.69 -5.26 11.94
CA TYR A 63 11.64 -5.65 10.91
C TYR A 63 13.08 -5.68 11.39
N THR A 64 13.38 -5.10 12.56
CA THR A 64 14.70 -5.18 13.20
C THR A 64 14.72 -6.35 14.17
N VAL A 65 15.46 -7.41 13.82
CA VAL A 65 15.43 -8.69 14.54
C VAL A 65 16.83 -9.27 14.67
N TYR A 66 17.13 -9.79 15.85
CA TYR A 66 18.26 -10.70 16.05
C TYR A 66 17.83 -12.12 15.70
N MET A 67 18.68 -12.83 14.96
CA MET A 67 18.48 -14.21 14.53
C MET A 67 19.64 -15.04 15.08
N THR A 68 19.32 -16.05 15.87
CA THR A 68 20.29 -17.08 16.28
C THR A 68 20.87 -17.81 15.06
N LYS A 69 21.90 -18.63 15.25
CA LYS A 69 22.54 -19.38 14.17
C LYS A 69 21.56 -20.27 13.40
N GLU A 70 20.69 -20.96 14.11
CA GLU A 70 19.66 -21.80 13.53
C GLU A 70 18.62 -20.97 12.76
N GLU A 71 18.18 -19.84 13.33
CA GLU A 71 17.22 -18.93 12.70
C GLU A 71 17.83 -18.23 11.47
N TYR A 72 19.08 -17.80 11.53
CA TYR A 72 19.76 -17.16 10.42
C TYR A 72 20.03 -18.15 9.29
N SER A 73 20.46 -19.38 9.62
CA SER A 73 20.58 -20.44 8.61
C SER A 73 19.23 -20.75 7.96
N ALA A 74 18.14 -20.84 8.74
CA ALA A 74 16.79 -21.02 8.20
C ALA A 74 16.35 -19.83 7.34
N PHE A 75 16.66 -18.59 7.76
CA PHE A 75 16.42 -17.37 7.00
C PHE A 75 17.17 -17.39 5.65
N LEU A 76 18.46 -17.70 5.64
CA LEU A 76 19.25 -17.81 4.40
C LEU A 76 18.71 -18.90 3.48
N ASN A 77 18.26 -20.03 4.02
CA ASN A 77 17.61 -21.09 3.22
C ASN A 77 16.28 -20.62 2.62
N SER A 78 15.51 -19.81 3.35
CA SER A 78 14.26 -19.21 2.87
C SER A 78 14.51 -18.13 1.80
N VAL A 79 15.46 -17.23 2.03
CA VAL A 79 15.80 -16.12 1.11
C VAL A 79 16.45 -16.61 -0.18
N ASN A 80 17.30 -17.64 -0.12
CA ASN A 80 17.90 -18.26 -1.31
C ASN A 80 16.96 -19.24 -2.03
N GLY A 81 15.67 -19.24 -1.65
CA GLY A 81 14.58 -19.88 -2.37
C GLY A 81 14.06 -21.14 -1.69
N GLU A 82 12.86 -21.05 -1.11
CA GLU A 82 11.90 -22.16 -1.22
C GLU A 82 11.45 -22.23 -2.67
N THR A 83 11.99 -23.17 -3.43
CA THR A 83 11.21 -23.69 -4.53
C THR A 83 10.01 -24.40 -3.91
N LEU A 84 8.78 -23.95 -4.19
CA LEU A 84 7.57 -24.62 -3.70
C LEU A 84 7.62 -26.08 -4.13
N VAL A 85 7.67 -26.99 -3.15
CA VAL A 85 7.66 -28.43 -3.43
C VAL A 85 6.22 -28.93 -3.36
N GLY A 86 5.67 -29.24 -4.52
CA GLY A 86 4.29 -29.66 -4.65
C GLY A 86 4.00 -30.26 -6.01
N ILE A 87 2.74 -30.20 -6.42
CA ILE A 87 2.29 -30.72 -7.71
C ILE A 87 2.12 -29.63 -8.78
N GLY A 88 2.16 -28.35 -8.41
CA GLY A 88 2.07 -27.21 -9.34
C GLY A 88 0.67 -26.92 -9.87
N VAL A 89 -0.31 -26.81 -8.97
CA VAL A 89 -1.67 -26.35 -9.29
C VAL A 89 -1.99 -25.11 -8.45
N SER A 90 -2.76 -24.18 -9.03
CA SER A 90 -3.53 -23.20 -8.26
C SER A 90 -4.96 -23.70 -8.11
N ILE A 91 -5.55 -23.53 -6.94
CA ILE A 91 -6.90 -23.99 -6.62
C ILE A 91 -7.75 -22.89 -6.01
N GLN A 92 -9.05 -22.99 -6.18
CA GLN A 92 -10.00 -22.18 -5.43
C GLN A 92 -9.89 -22.53 -3.93
N LYS A 93 -9.77 -21.49 -3.09
CA LYS A 93 -9.56 -21.64 -1.64
C LYS A 93 -10.76 -22.25 -0.94
N GLU A 94 -11.96 -21.96 -1.42
CA GLU A 94 -13.22 -22.52 -0.96
C GLU A 94 -13.47 -23.87 -1.63
N VAL A 95 -13.88 -24.86 -0.83
CA VAL A 95 -14.24 -26.18 -1.34
C VAL A 95 -15.60 -26.07 -2.01
N THR A 96 -15.65 -26.38 -3.30
CA THR A 96 -16.89 -26.47 -4.06
C THR A 96 -17.64 -27.76 -3.71
N GLU A 97 -18.88 -27.90 -4.20
CA GLU A 97 -19.61 -29.18 -4.11
C GLU A 97 -18.86 -30.38 -4.72
N ASN A 98 -17.92 -30.11 -5.64
CA ASN A 98 -17.14 -31.11 -6.35
C ASN A 98 -15.69 -31.25 -5.83
N GLY A 99 -15.32 -30.56 -4.76
CA GLY A 99 -13.96 -30.56 -4.19
C GLY A 99 -13.19 -29.26 -4.50
N PHE A 100 -11.85 -29.33 -4.50
CA PHE A 100 -11.02 -28.17 -4.88
C PHE A 100 -11.04 -27.98 -6.39
N LEU A 101 -11.57 -26.84 -6.86
CA LEU A 101 -11.51 -26.46 -8.27
C LEU A 101 -10.08 -26.03 -8.63
N ILE A 102 -9.49 -26.66 -9.65
CA ILE A 102 -8.20 -26.24 -10.21
C ILE A 102 -8.43 -25.01 -11.10
N LEU A 103 -7.79 -23.90 -10.71
CA LEU A 103 -7.86 -22.62 -11.41
C LEU A 103 -6.76 -22.49 -12.47
N SER A 104 -5.58 -23.08 -12.22
CA SER A 104 -4.50 -23.08 -13.20
C SER A 104 -3.48 -24.17 -12.89
N ILE A 105 -2.67 -24.49 -13.90
CA ILE A 105 -1.63 -25.50 -13.83
C ILE A 105 -0.32 -24.85 -14.23
N LEU A 106 0.70 -25.05 -13.40
CA LEU A 106 2.03 -24.53 -13.68
C LEU A 106 2.68 -25.31 -14.83
N PRO A 107 3.34 -24.64 -15.78
CA PRO A 107 4.16 -25.30 -16.79
C PRO A 107 5.27 -26.14 -16.15
N ASP A 108 5.66 -27.22 -16.82
CA ASP A 108 6.70 -28.15 -16.38
C ASP A 108 6.46 -28.68 -14.94
N SER A 109 5.20 -28.84 -14.54
CA SER A 109 4.81 -29.33 -13.21
C SER A 109 4.42 -30.81 -13.21
N PRO A 110 4.42 -31.48 -12.04
CA PRO A 110 3.83 -32.82 -11.92
C PRO A 110 2.37 -32.88 -12.36
N ALA A 111 1.58 -31.83 -12.10
CA ALA A 111 0.18 -31.75 -12.46
C ALA A 111 -0.02 -31.72 -13.98
N GLU A 112 0.74 -30.89 -14.68
CA GLU A 112 0.74 -30.84 -16.15
C GLU A 112 1.11 -32.20 -16.75
N GLN A 113 2.18 -32.82 -16.23
CA GLN A 113 2.62 -34.14 -16.68
C GLN A 113 1.61 -35.27 -16.39
N ALA A 114 0.81 -35.12 -15.33
CA ALA A 114 -0.28 -36.04 -15.01
C ALA A 114 -1.53 -35.79 -15.87
N GLY A 115 -1.52 -34.77 -16.74
CA GLY A 115 -2.62 -34.41 -17.61
C GLY A 115 -3.82 -33.85 -16.86
N LEU A 116 -3.59 -33.23 -15.69
CA LEU A 116 -4.57 -32.35 -15.07
C LEU A 116 -4.85 -31.17 -16.00
N GLU A 117 -6.04 -30.60 -15.90
CA GLU A 117 -6.43 -29.40 -16.66
C GLU A 117 -7.12 -28.39 -15.75
N GLU A 118 -7.10 -27.12 -16.14
CA GLU A 118 -7.95 -26.07 -15.55
C GLU A 118 -9.43 -26.50 -15.61
N GLY A 119 -10.17 -26.27 -14.52
CA GLY A 119 -11.56 -26.68 -14.36
C GLY A 119 -11.74 -28.10 -13.79
N ASP A 120 -10.69 -28.92 -13.70
CA ASP A 120 -10.75 -30.20 -12.98
C ASP A 120 -10.97 -29.96 -11.46
N CYS A 121 -11.66 -30.88 -10.79
CA CYS A 121 -11.93 -30.80 -9.35
C CYS A 121 -11.26 -31.95 -8.58
N ILE A 122 -10.42 -31.63 -7.58
CA ILE A 122 -9.79 -32.62 -6.69
C ILE A 122 -10.80 -33.01 -5.61
N GLN A 123 -11.32 -34.24 -5.73
CA GLN A 123 -12.34 -34.80 -4.83
C GLN A 123 -11.74 -35.47 -3.59
N SER A 124 -10.54 -36.07 -3.69
CA SER A 124 -9.83 -36.64 -2.54
C SER A 124 -8.31 -36.56 -2.71
N ILE A 125 -7.62 -36.51 -1.57
CA ILE A 125 -6.15 -36.52 -1.46
C ILE A 125 -5.75 -37.69 -0.56
N ASP A 126 -4.93 -38.60 -1.08
CA ASP A 126 -4.51 -39.85 -0.43
C ASP A 126 -5.70 -40.65 0.13
N GLY A 127 -6.80 -40.68 -0.61
CA GLY A 127 -8.05 -41.37 -0.23
C GLY A 127 -8.93 -40.62 0.76
N VAL A 128 -8.51 -39.44 1.25
CA VAL A 128 -9.29 -38.59 2.16
C VAL A 128 -10.11 -37.60 1.33
N PRO A 129 -11.46 -37.64 1.40
CA PRO A 129 -12.31 -36.67 0.69
C PRO A 129 -12.00 -35.24 1.07
N VAL A 130 -12.03 -34.34 0.09
CA VAL A 130 -11.88 -32.90 0.29
C VAL A 130 -13.22 -32.33 0.77
N THR A 131 -13.24 -31.83 1.99
CA THR A 131 -14.41 -31.21 2.65
C THR A 131 -14.10 -29.87 3.31
N ALA A 132 -12.81 -29.52 3.48
CA ALA A 132 -12.37 -28.31 4.16
C ALA A 132 -11.09 -27.73 3.53
N SER A 133 -10.96 -26.41 3.56
CA SER A 133 -9.89 -25.66 2.87
C SER A 133 -8.47 -26.06 3.34
N GLU A 134 -8.30 -26.41 4.60
CA GLU A 134 -7.02 -26.75 5.23
C GLU A 134 -6.37 -27.99 4.62
N GLN A 135 -7.16 -28.86 3.98
CA GLN A 135 -6.69 -30.09 3.33
C GLN A 135 -5.84 -29.80 2.08
N SER A 136 -5.91 -28.59 1.52
CA SER A 136 -5.05 -28.14 0.40
C SER A 136 -3.56 -28.23 0.72
N SER A 137 -3.16 -28.08 1.98
CA SER A 137 -1.77 -28.23 2.43
C SER A 137 -1.16 -29.58 2.04
N ALA A 138 -1.98 -30.63 1.92
CA ALA A 138 -1.56 -31.96 1.49
C ALA A 138 -1.14 -32.04 0.01
N LEU A 139 -1.40 -31.01 -0.82
CA LEU A 139 -0.89 -30.94 -2.20
C LEU A 139 0.62 -30.58 -2.25
N THR A 140 1.15 -30.07 -1.12
CA THR A 140 2.57 -29.79 -0.91
C THR A 140 3.21 -30.84 0.01
N GLY A 141 4.54 -30.89 0.08
CA GLY A 141 5.25 -31.87 0.93
C GLY A 141 6.72 -32.04 0.57
N GLN A 142 7.36 -33.07 1.14
CA GLN A 142 8.79 -33.34 0.89
C GLN A 142 9.06 -33.67 -0.59
N GLU A 143 10.18 -33.19 -1.12
CA GLU A 143 10.58 -33.46 -2.51
C GLU A 143 10.76 -34.96 -2.74
N GLY A 144 10.21 -35.46 -3.86
CA GLY A 144 10.21 -36.89 -4.20
C GLY A 144 9.11 -37.71 -3.49
N SER A 145 8.36 -37.14 -2.55
CA SER A 145 7.19 -37.80 -1.97
C SER A 145 6.05 -37.91 -3.00
N ARG A 146 5.14 -38.86 -2.80
CA ARG A 146 3.99 -39.07 -3.68
C ARG A 146 2.70 -38.57 -3.05
N VAL A 147 1.74 -38.19 -3.89
CA VAL A 147 0.36 -37.88 -3.53
C VAL A 147 -0.57 -38.54 -4.55
N THR A 148 -1.62 -39.17 -4.07
CA THR A 148 -2.66 -39.75 -4.92
C THR A 148 -3.92 -38.89 -4.86
N LEU A 149 -4.39 -38.43 -6.01
CA LEU A 149 -5.57 -37.59 -6.14
C LEU A 149 -6.69 -38.35 -6.83
N THR A 150 -7.91 -38.25 -6.30
CA THR A 150 -9.12 -38.54 -7.07
C THR A 150 -9.62 -37.24 -7.68
N VAL A 151 -9.73 -37.20 -9.01
CA VAL A 151 -10.00 -35.96 -9.75
C VAL A 151 -11.20 -36.16 -10.66
N LEU A 152 -12.18 -35.28 -10.54
CA LEU A 152 -13.30 -35.15 -11.46
C LEU A 152 -12.91 -34.21 -12.61
N SER A 153 -12.97 -34.68 -13.85
CA SER A 153 -12.65 -33.80 -14.97
C SER A 153 -13.75 -32.78 -15.24
N GLY A 154 -13.39 -31.51 -15.34
CA GLY A 154 -14.33 -30.43 -15.65
C GLY A 154 -14.93 -30.53 -17.06
N LYS A 155 -14.21 -31.15 -18.01
CA LYS A 155 -14.64 -31.29 -19.41
C LYS A 155 -15.51 -32.51 -19.67
N THR A 156 -15.14 -33.66 -19.10
CA THR A 156 -15.79 -34.95 -19.43
C THR A 156 -16.71 -35.46 -18.33
N GLY A 157 -16.64 -34.90 -17.12
CA GLY A 157 -17.36 -35.39 -15.94
C GLY A 157 -16.90 -36.76 -15.45
N SER A 158 -15.80 -37.31 -16.00
CA SER A 158 -15.25 -38.59 -15.56
C SER A 158 -14.30 -38.42 -14.38
N THR A 159 -14.36 -39.34 -13.42
CA THR A 159 -13.41 -39.40 -12.30
C THR A 159 -12.22 -40.30 -12.62
N ARG A 160 -11.01 -39.87 -12.29
CA ARG A 160 -9.77 -40.64 -12.42
C ARG A 160 -8.89 -40.49 -11.17
N GLU A 161 -8.15 -41.54 -10.86
CA GLU A 161 -7.12 -41.51 -9.81
C GLU A 161 -5.74 -41.26 -10.44
N LEU A 162 -4.99 -40.32 -9.91
CA LEU A 162 -3.68 -39.90 -10.40
C LEU A 162 -2.68 -39.91 -9.25
N THR A 163 -1.54 -40.57 -9.41
CA THR A 163 -0.43 -40.46 -8.45
C THR A 163 0.65 -39.54 -9.01
N LEU A 164 0.93 -38.46 -8.30
CA LEU A 164 1.90 -37.44 -8.66
C LEU A 164 3.10 -37.53 -7.71
N THR A 165 4.29 -37.19 -8.21
CA THR A 165 5.49 -37.06 -7.38
C THR A 165 5.75 -35.58 -7.16
N ARG A 166 5.73 -35.14 -5.90
CA ARG A 166 5.99 -33.74 -5.54
C ARG A 166 7.42 -33.39 -5.90
N ARG A 167 7.60 -32.27 -6.59
CA ARG A 167 8.92 -31.70 -6.90
C ARG A 167 8.86 -30.20 -6.79
N LYS A 168 10.04 -29.61 -6.83
CA LYS A 168 10.25 -28.18 -7.01
C LYS A 168 9.51 -27.70 -8.28
N VAL A 169 8.49 -26.84 -8.09
CA VAL A 169 7.77 -26.18 -9.19
C VAL A 169 8.13 -24.69 -9.21
N GLN A 170 8.32 -24.14 -10.41
CA GLN A 170 8.50 -22.70 -10.58
C GLN A 170 7.13 -22.07 -10.77
N VAL A 171 6.75 -21.19 -9.85
CA VAL A 171 5.59 -20.32 -10.05
C VAL A 171 6.08 -19.12 -10.87
N PRO A 172 5.53 -18.87 -12.07
CA PRO A 172 5.87 -17.68 -12.83
C PRO A 172 5.60 -16.44 -11.99
N ILE A 173 6.62 -15.60 -11.84
CA ILE A 173 6.51 -14.33 -11.10
C ILE A 173 5.60 -13.34 -11.84
N VAL A 174 5.60 -13.43 -13.18
CA VAL A 174 4.77 -12.64 -14.07
C VAL A 174 4.06 -13.59 -15.05
N THR A 175 2.75 -13.40 -15.22
CA THR A 175 1.95 -13.98 -16.29
C THR A 175 1.24 -12.85 -17.02
N TYR A 176 0.80 -13.09 -18.26
CA TYR A 176 0.02 -12.12 -19.00
C TYR A 176 -0.93 -12.78 -20.00
N SER A 177 -2.09 -12.18 -20.21
CA SER A 177 -3.16 -12.73 -21.05
C SER A 177 -4.02 -11.61 -21.65
N LEU A 178 -4.93 -11.97 -22.55
CA LEU A 178 -5.98 -11.07 -23.02
C LEU A 178 -7.29 -11.39 -22.31
N VAL A 179 -7.84 -10.40 -21.62
CA VAL A 179 -9.17 -10.45 -21.00
C VAL A 179 -10.03 -9.40 -21.71
N ASP A 180 -11.09 -9.81 -22.41
CA ASP A 180 -11.94 -8.89 -23.20
C ASP A 180 -11.17 -7.95 -24.15
N GLY A 181 -10.09 -8.49 -24.75
CA GLY A 181 -9.21 -7.75 -25.65
C GLY A 181 -8.34 -6.70 -24.97
N VAL A 182 -8.17 -6.80 -23.64
CA VAL A 182 -7.29 -5.99 -22.82
C VAL A 182 -6.08 -6.82 -22.40
N ALA A 183 -4.88 -6.27 -22.53
CA ALA A 183 -3.68 -6.88 -21.97
C ALA A 183 -3.71 -6.78 -20.44
N VAL A 184 -3.76 -7.93 -19.77
CA VAL A 184 -3.66 -8.05 -18.31
C VAL A 184 -2.36 -8.74 -17.99
N ILE A 185 -1.52 -8.07 -17.20
CA ILE A 185 -0.26 -8.58 -16.67
C ILE A 185 -0.46 -8.81 -15.18
N GLU A 186 -0.28 -10.04 -14.70
CA GLU A 186 -0.28 -10.33 -13.27
C GLU A 186 1.15 -10.47 -12.80
N CYS A 187 1.53 -9.72 -11.77
CA CYS A 187 2.87 -9.74 -11.20
C CYS A 187 2.75 -9.99 -9.70
N ILE A 188 3.11 -11.20 -9.26
CA ILE A 188 2.95 -11.64 -7.86
C ILE A 188 4.19 -11.39 -7.00
N SER A 189 5.32 -11.02 -7.61
CA SER A 189 6.58 -10.63 -6.95
C SER A 189 7.49 -9.86 -7.93
N PHE A 190 8.55 -9.22 -7.45
CA PHE A 190 9.60 -8.64 -8.30
C PHE A 190 10.89 -9.45 -8.19
N GLY A 191 11.22 -10.20 -9.24
CA GLY A 191 12.43 -11.04 -9.32
C GLY A 191 13.17 -10.87 -10.65
N ASP A 192 14.22 -11.67 -10.83
CA ASP A 192 15.19 -11.49 -11.92
C ASP A 192 14.58 -11.50 -13.32
N THR A 193 13.48 -12.24 -13.54
CA THR A 193 12.83 -12.33 -14.85
C THR A 193 11.70 -11.33 -15.05
N THR A 194 11.28 -10.60 -14.00
CA THR A 194 10.06 -9.77 -14.02
C THR A 194 10.09 -8.71 -15.12
N ALA A 195 11.18 -7.94 -15.21
CA ALA A 195 11.29 -6.86 -16.19
C ALA A 195 11.30 -7.38 -17.63
N GLU A 196 11.98 -8.51 -17.88
CA GLU A 196 11.98 -9.16 -19.20
C GLU A 196 10.58 -9.65 -19.58
N THR A 197 9.88 -10.35 -18.69
CA THR A 197 8.54 -10.87 -18.97
C THR A 197 7.52 -9.75 -19.19
N ILE A 198 7.59 -8.66 -18.41
CA ILE A 198 6.74 -7.47 -18.65
C ILE A 198 7.06 -6.86 -20.03
N SER A 199 8.34 -6.68 -20.36
CA SER A 199 8.71 -6.15 -21.68
C SER A 199 8.26 -7.06 -22.84
N GLN A 200 8.24 -8.38 -22.65
CA GLN A 200 7.71 -9.33 -23.62
C GLN A 200 6.19 -9.21 -23.77
N ALA A 201 5.45 -9.06 -22.66
CA ALA A 201 4.01 -8.83 -22.68
C ALA A 201 3.66 -7.57 -23.47
N LEU A 202 4.37 -6.46 -23.21
CA LEU A 202 4.18 -5.19 -23.91
C LEU A 202 4.51 -5.30 -25.40
N ALA A 203 5.56 -6.05 -25.76
CA ALA A 203 5.90 -6.29 -27.16
C ALA A 203 4.90 -7.21 -27.86
N GLN A 204 4.25 -8.13 -27.15
CA GLN A 204 3.23 -9.02 -27.71
C GLN A 204 1.90 -8.29 -27.98
N TYR A 205 1.64 -7.22 -27.23
CA TYR A 205 0.40 -6.46 -27.27
C TYR A 205 0.59 -5.00 -27.72
N ASP A 206 1.67 -4.72 -28.47
CA ASP A 206 2.06 -3.38 -28.92
C ASP A 206 1.05 -2.74 -29.88
N ASP A 207 0.31 -3.56 -30.64
CA ASP A 207 -0.76 -3.13 -31.54
C ASP A 207 -2.08 -2.75 -30.83
N LEU A 208 -2.18 -2.92 -29.49
CA LEU A 208 -3.40 -2.56 -28.75
C LEU A 208 -3.46 -1.04 -28.50
N ASP A 209 -4.44 -0.38 -29.11
CA ASP A 209 -4.78 1.02 -28.82
C ASP A 209 -5.69 1.14 -27.58
N ARG A 210 -5.25 0.53 -26.47
CA ARG A 210 -6.00 0.46 -25.21
C ARG A 210 -5.04 0.51 -24.01
N PRO A 211 -5.46 1.09 -22.88
CA PRO A 211 -4.74 0.98 -21.61
C PRO A 211 -4.45 -0.49 -21.21
N ILE A 212 -3.33 -0.69 -20.52
CA ILE A 212 -2.85 -1.99 -20.05
C ILE A 212 -3.16 -2.12 -18.56
N LEU A 213 -3.54 -3.32 -18.11
CA LEU A 213 -3.72 -3.61 -16.69
C LEU A 213 -2.49 -4.33 -16.13
N LEU A 214 -1.96 -3.84 -15.01
CA LEU A 214 -0.95 -4.55 -14.21
C LEU A 214 -1.52 -4.84 -12.82
N ASP A 215 -1.74 -6.12 -12.52
CA ASP A 215 -2.21 -6.56 -11.22
C ASP A 215 -1.04 -6.76 -10.25
N LEU A 216 -0.96 -5.89 -9.23
CA LEU A 216 -0.03 -5.95 -8.11
C LEU A 216 -0.72 -6.29 -6.79
N ARG A 217 -2.00 -6.69 -6.81
CA ARG A 217 -2.70 -7.12 -5.60
C ARG A 217 -1.99 -8.32 -5.01
N SER A 218 -1.82 -8.31 -3.69
CA SER A 218 -1.13 -9.38 -2.96
C SER A 218 0.32 -9.64 -3.40
N ASN A 219 0.96 -8.68 -4.09
CA ASN A 219 2.38 -8.69 -4.38
C ASN A 219 3.17 -8.01 -3.23
N PRO A 220 3.90 -8.77 -2.39
CA PRO A 220 4.62 -8.24 -1.24
C PRO A 220 5.91 -7.46 -1.59
N GLY A 221 6.19 -7.31 -2.90
CA GLY A 221 7.36 -6.63 -3.44
C GLY A 221 8.39 -7.62 -3.97
N GLY A 222 9.66 -7.35 -3.69
CA GLY A 222 10.79 -8.13 -4.20
C GLY A 222 12.01 -7.25 -4.41
N SER A 223 12.80 -7.56 -5.43
CA SER A 223 13.98 -6.79 -5.82
C SER A 223 13.61 -5.37 -6.26
N THR A 224 14.22 -4.36 -5.63
CA THR A 224 14.08 -2.96 -6.03
C THR A 224 14.54 -2.75 -7.48
N ASN A 225 15.62 -3.41 -7.91
CA ASN A 225 16.11 -3.29 -9.28
C ASN A 225 15.12 -3.90 -10.27
N ALA A 226 14.53 -5.05 -9.96
CA ALA A 226 13.52 -5.65 -10.82
C ALA A 226 12.28 -4.75 -10.97
N ALA A 227 11.83 -4.10 -9.89
CA ALA A 227 10.75 -3.12 -9.97
C ALA A 227 11.15 -1.86 -10.76
N ALA A 228 12.37 -1.35 -10.55
CA ALA A 228 12.88 -0.19 -11.27
C ALA A 228 12.99 -0.47 -12.78
N ASP A 229 13.52 -1.63 -13.16
CA ASP A 229 13.64 -2.04 -14.55
C ASP A 229 12.27 -2.28 -15.20
N SER A 230 11.34 -2.88 -14.44
CA SER A 230 9.97 -3.11 -14.91
C SER A 230 9.22 -1.80 -15.18
N VAL A 231 9.27 -0.84 -14.25
CA VAL A 231 8.56 0.44 -14.41
C VAL A 231 9.16 1.25 -15.56
N GLY A 232 10.45 1.08 -15.86
CA GLY A 232 11.12 1.71 -16.99
C GLY A 232 10.45 1.44 -18.34
N SER A 233 9.68 0.37 -18.48
CA SER A 233 8.90 0.10 -19.71
C SER A 233 7.70 1.03 -19.91
N PHE A 234 7.32 1.81 -18.90
CA PHE A 234 6.18 2.73 -18.91
C PHE A 234 6.56 4.20 -18.73
N ILE A 235 7.75 4.48 -18.20
CA ILE A 235 8.22 5.85 -17.92
C ILE A 235 9.60 6.13 -18.51
N GLY A 236 10.25 5.16 -19.14
CA GLY A 236 11.63 5.26 -19.59
C GLY A 236 12.65 5.32 -18.46
N ARG A 237 13.82 5.91 -18.75
CA ARG A 237 14.95 6.00 -17.82
C ARG A 237 14.80 7.17 -16.83
N HIS A 238 14.29 6.88 -15.65
CA HIS A 238 14.01 7.86 -14.61
C HIS A 238 14.41 7.35 -13.21
N ASN A 239 14.47 8.26 -12.23
CA ASN A 239 14.67 7.87 -10.84
C ASN A 239 13.35 7.28 -10.32
N ILE A 240 13.40 6.13 -9.67
CA ILE A 240 12.21 5.42 -9.20
C ILE A 240 12.02 5.60 -7.70
N THR A 241 13.10 5.79 -6.95
CA THR A 241 13.06 5.92 -5.49
C THR A 241 14.37 6.48 -4.94
N TYR A 242 14.29 7.08 -3.75
CA TYR A 242 15.41 7.48 -2.93
C TYR A 242 15.48 6.62 -1.67
N PHE A 243 16.68 6.15 -1.34
CA PHE A 243 17.00 5.48 -0.07
C PHE A 243 17.70 6.47 0.83
N ARG A 244 17.05 6.88 1.93
CA ARG A 244 17.66 7.68 2.98
C ARG A 244 18.25 6.77 4.06
N ASP A 245 19.53 6.92 4.37
CA ASP A 245 20.20 6.21 5.46
C ASP A 245 20.08 6.94 6.82
N SER A 246 20.72 6.37 7.86
CA SER A 246 20.78 6.91 9.23
C SER A 246 21.50 8.27 9.30
N ASP A 247 22.48 8.51 8.42
CA ASP A 247 23.19 9.79 8.29
C ASP A 247 22.36 10.86 7.54
N GLY A 248 21.19 10.49 7.02
CA GLY A 248 20.32 11.36 6.26
C GLY A 248 20.75 11.59 4.81
N LYS A 249 21.65 10.77 4.29
CA LYS A 249 22.09 10.80 2.90
C LYS A 249 21.12 9.99 2.03
N TYR A 250 20.85 10.51 0.84
CA TYR A 250 19.99 9.88 -0.15
C TYR A 250 20.80 9.18 -1.25
N THR A 251 20.43 7.94 -1.55
CA THR A 251 20.89 7.20 -2.74
C THR A 251 19.73 6.99 -3.69
N GLN A 252 19.92 7.32 -4.96
CA GLN A 252 18.90 7.19 -6.01
C GLN A 252 18.96 5.82 -6.68
N VAL A 253 17.80 5.27 -7.04
CA VAL A 253 17.69 4.09 -7.90
C VAL A 253 17.01 4.49 -9.19
N TYR A 254 17.64 4.18 -10.31
CA TYR A 254 17.12 4.47 -11.65
C TYR A 254 16.69 3.19 -12.34
N SER A 255 15.68 3.28 -13.21
CA SER A 255 15.39 2.23 -14.19
C SER A 255 16.57 2.05 -15.16
N SER A 256 16.88 0.81 -15.55
CA SER A 256 17.92 0.52 -16.54
C SER A 256 17.57 1.09 -17.91
N SER A 257 18.61 1.42 -18.70
CA SER A 257 18.45 1.73 -20.13
C SER A 257 18.15 0.51 -21.00
N ASP A 258 18.24 -0.70 -20.45
CA ASP A 258 17.98 -1.95 -21.17
C ASP A 258 16.48 -2.17 -21.44
N TYR A 259 15.62 -1.53 -20.63
CA TYR A 259 14.17 -1.55 -20.76
C TYR A 259 13.71 -0.17 -21.22
N ALA A 260 13.64 0.00 -22.53
CA ALA A 260 13.11 1.21 -23.14
C ALA A 260 11.62 1.38 -22.81
N ASP A 261 11.17 2.63 -22.78
CA ASP A 261 9.75 2.96 -22.79
C ASP A 261 9.07 2.31 -24.00
N ARG A 262 7.99 1.56 -23.75
CA ARG A 262 7.32 0.72 -24.75
C ARG A 262 5.93 1.21 -25.11
N THR A 263 5.32 2.10 -24.34
CA THR A 263 3.93 2.48 -24.55
C THR A 263 3.64 3.89 -24.07
N ASP A 264 2.90 4.65 -24.88
CA ASP A 264 2.35 5.94 -24.49
C ASP A 264 0.95 5.81 -23.84
N GLN A 265 0.40 4.59 -23.77
CA GLN A 265 -0.91 4.33 -23.15
C GLN A 265 -0.77 4.42 -21.62
N PRO A 266 -1.78 4.98 -20.91
CA PRO A 266 -1.75 5.01 -19.47
C PRO A 266 -1.80 3.60 -18.89
N LEU A 267 -0.95 3.32 -17.91
CA LEU A 267 -0.98 2.08 -17.14
C LEU A 267 -2.09 2.15 -16.07
N ILE A 268 -2.88 1.10 -15.93
CA ILE A 268 -3.81 0.95 -14.80
C ILE A 268 -3.28 -0.16 -13.89
N ILE A 269 -2.97 0.19 -12.65
CA ILE A 269 -2.42 -0.73 -11.66
C ILE A 269 -3.54 -1.16 -10.70
N LEU A 270 -3.69 -2.46 -10.44
CA LEU A 270 -4.55 -2.94 -9.36
C LEU A 270 -3.72 -3.11 -8.08
N THR A 271 -4.20 -2.55 -6.96
CA THR A 271 -3.52 -2.62 -5.65
C THR A 271 -4.45 -3.03 -4.52
N ASP A 272 -3.89 -3.63 -3.48
CA ASP A 272 -4.59 -3.99 -2.24
C ASP A 272 -3.69 -3.76 -1.01
N GLY A 273 -4.24 -4.05 0.18
CA GLY A 273 -3.50 -3.92 1.45
C GLY A 273 -2.32 -4.89 1.62
N ASN A 274 -2.09 -5.80 0.67
CA ASN A 274 -0.97 -6.72 0.64
C ASN A 274 0.08 -6.34 -0.42
N SER A 275 -0.23 -5.41 -1.32
CA SER A 275 0.75 -4.76 -2.19
C SER A 275 1.78 -4.01 -1.33
N ALA A 276 3.05 -4.40 -1.35
CA ALA A 276 4.06 -3.86 -0.43
C ALA A 276 5.44 -3.63 -1.07
N SER A 277 6.29 -2.84 -0.42
CA SER A 277 7.70 -2.68 -0.76
C SER A 277 7.91 -2.28 -2.23
N ALA A 278 8.59 -3.09 -3.04
CA ALA A 278 8.86 -2.82 -4.44
C ALA A 278 7.58 -2.54 -5.28
N SER A 279 6.44 -3.14 -4.93
CA SER A 279 5.13 -2.84 -5.55
C SER A 279 4.69 -1.40 -5.28
N GLU A 280 5.00 -0.87 -4.10
CA GLU A 280 4.69 0.50 -3.70
C GLU A 280 5.63 1.49 -4.37
N LEU A 281 6.92 1.13 -4.53
CA LEU A 281 7.88 1.92 -5.30
C LEU A 281 7.45 2.04 -6.76
N PHE A 282 7.04 0.93 -7.37
CA PHE A 282 6.50 0.91 -8.73
C PHE A 282 5.25 1.81 -8.83
N SER A 283 4.28 1.63 -7.93
CA SER A 283 3.02 2.38 -7.96
C SER A 283 3.22 3.88 -7.73
N ALA A 284 4.11 4.25 -6.81
CA ALA A 284 4.46 5.64 -6.54
C ALA A 284 5.20 6.29 -7.72
N ALA A 285 6.09 5.57 -8.41
CA ALA A 285 6.74 6.10 -9.61
C ALA A 285 5.73 6.36 -10.75
N ILE A 286 4.77 5.46 -10.97
CA ILE A 286 3.71 5.67 -11.97
C ILE A 286 2.86 6.90 -11.62
N ARG A 287 2.57 7.12 -10.33
CA ARG A 287 1.92 8.35 -9.84
C ARG A 287 2.72 9.60 -10.14
N ASP A 288 3.97 9.63 -9.70
CA ASP A 288 4.78 10.84 -9.72
C ASP A 288 5.11 11.26 -11.16
N TYR A 289 5.31 10.29 -12.05
CA TYR A 289 5.50 10.53 -13.48
C TYR A 289 4.21 10.67 -14.29
N ARG A 290 3.04 10.53 -13.66
CA ARG A 290 1.71 10.62 -14.31
C ARG A 290 1.57 9.67 -15.50
N ALA A 291 2.12 8.47 -15.38
CA ALA A 291 2.13 7.47 -16.44
C ALA A 291 0.93 6.51 -16.38
N GLY A 292 -0.02 6.76 -15.48
CA GLY A 292 -1.11 5.84 -15.22
C GLY A 292 -1.96 6.23 -14.03
N ILE A 293 -2.76 5.27 -13.55
CA ILE A 293 -3.57 5.36 -12.33
C ILE A 293 -3.47 4.06 -11.53
N ALA A 294 -3.81 4.12 -10.25
CA ALA A 294 -4.02 2.93 -9.42
C ALA A 294 -5.50 2.80 -9.01
N VAL A 295 -6.01 1.57 -9.02
CA VAL A 295 -7.41 1.22 -8.71
C VAL A 295 -7.43 0.11 -7.66
N GLY A 296 -8.30 0.26 -6.65
CA GLY A 296 -8.49 -0.74 -5.60
C GLY A 296 -8.27 -0.17 -4.21
N GLY A 297 -7.36 -0.77 -3.44
CA GLY A 297 -7.12 -0.45 -2.03
C GLY A 297 -5.77 0.23 -1.81
N ARG A 298 -5.67 0.96 -0.69
CA ARG A 298 -4.40 1.48 -0.15
C ARG A 298 -3.41 0.33 0.04
N THR A 299 -2.16 0.53 -0.39
CA THR A 299 -1.09 -0.45 -0.23
C THR A 299 -0.64 -0.61 1.22
N TYR A 300 0.19 -1.61 1.50
CA TYR A 300 0.56 -2.05 2.85
C TYR A 300 1.31 -1.00 3.69
N GLY A 301 2.14 -0.16 3.08
CA GLY A 301 2.95 0.85 3.76
C GLY A 301 4.29 0.33 4.29
N LYS A 302 5.04 -0.44 3.48
CA LYS A 302 6.41 -0.88 3.79
C LYS A 302 7.42 -0.03 3.00
N GLY A 303 7.65 1.19 3.49
CA GLY A 303 8.60 2.15 2.91
C GLY A 303 9.99 2.11 3.53
N ILE A 304 10.46 0.94 3.94
CA ILE A 304 11.75 0.75 4.62
C ILE A 304 12.49 -0.50 4.14
N ALA A 305 13.82 -0.45 4.13
CA ALA A 305 14.71 -1.59 3.85
C ALA A 305 15.59 -1.94 5.03
N GLN A 306 15.97 -3.20 5.07
CA GLN A 306 16.86 -3.76 6.08
C GLN A 306 18.21 -4.11 5.48
N ILE A 307 19.27 -3.97 6.28
CA ILE A 307 20.53 -4.68 6.07
C ILE A 307 20.60 -5.87 7.03
N VAL A 308 21.39 -6.87 6.68
CA VAL A 308 21.73 -7.98 7.56
C VAL A 308 23.18 -7.83 7.95
N LEU A 309 23.44 -7.74 9.25
CA LEU A 309 24.77 -7.77 9.84
C LEU A 309 25.04 -9.17 10.39
N ASP A 310 26.17 -9.75 10.03
CA ASP A 310 26.56 -11.13 10.30
C ASP A 310 28.09 -11.24 10.39
N GLU A 311 28.62 -12.47 10.45
CA GLU A 311 30.06 -12.70 10.57
C GLU A 311 30.87 -12.15 9.37
N GLU A 312 30.28 -12.09 8.17
CA GLU A 312 30.95 -11.55 6.97
C GLU A 312 31.04 -10.03 7.01
N SER A 313 29.94 -9.37 7.35
CA SER A 313 29.81 -7.90 7.34
C SER A 313 30.36 -7.23 8.60
N ALA A 314 30.35 -7.93 9.75
CA ALA A 314 30.90 -7.44 11.01
C ALA A 314 31.68 -8.54 11.78
N PRO A 315 32.89 -8.89 11.31
CA PRO A 315 33.68 -9.98 11.89
C PRO A 315 33.94 -9.83 13.39
N GLY A 316 33.74 -10.91 14.14
CA GLY A 316 33.97 -10.96 15.59
C GLY A 316 32.82 -10.42 16.45
N LEU A 317 31.74 -9.95 15.84
CA LEU A 317 30.47 -9.64 16.55
C LEU A 317 29.45 -10.78 16.48
N PHE A 318 29.62 -11.70 15.53
CA PHE A 318 28.69 -12.79 15.22
C PHE A 318 29.46 -14.13 15.06
N ASP A 319 28.81 -15.26 15.37
CA ASP A 319 29.21 -16.67 15.18
C ASP A 319 28.06 -17.45 14.51
N GLY A 320 27.81 -17.13 13.24
CA GLY A 320 26.75 -17.73 12.42
C GLY A 320 25.32 -17.25 12.75
N ASP A 321 25.15 -16.40 13.76
CA ASP A 321 23.97 -15.57 14.02
C ASP A 321 24.03 -14.24 13.23
N ALA A 322 22.95 -13.46 13.28
CA ALA A 322 22.87 -12.19 12.57
C ALA A 322 21.91 -11.19 13.23
N LEU A 323 22.14 -9.90 13.02
CA LEU A 323 21.22 -8.81 13.35
C LEU A 323 20.72 -8.16 12.05
N LYS A 324 19.43 -8.26 11.78
CA LYS A 324 18.77 -7.54 10.69
C LYS A 324 18.30 -6.19 11.20
N ILE A 325 18.67 -5.09 10.55
CA ILE A 325 18.38 -3.71 10.99
C ILE A 325 17.67 -2.93 9.90
N THR A 326 16.56 -2.28 10.22
CA THR A 326 15.93 -1.28 9.34
C THR A 326 16.84 -0.08 9.20
N SER A 327 17.48 0.03 8.04
CA SER A 327 18.58 0.99 7.80
C SER A 327 18.27 2.04 6.76
N TYR A 328 17.21 1.85 5.97
CA TYR A 328 16.83 2.81 4.96
C TYR A 328 15.33 3.08 4.98
N ARG A 329 14.97 4.32 4.62
CA ARG A 329 13.61 4.74 4.30
C ARG A 329 13.52 5.11 2.83
N PHE A 330 12.42 4.72 2.20
CA PHE A 330 12.15 4.99 0.81
C PHE A 330 11.39 6.30 0.65
N PHE A 331 11.73 7.02 -0.41
CA PHE A 331 10.93 8.13 -0.88
C PHE A 331 10.71 7.98 -2.37
N SER A 332 9.48 8.21 -2.78
CA SER A 332 9.05 8.29 -4.18
C SER A 332 9.78 9.41 -4.95
N PRO A 333 9.71 9.44 -6.29
CA PRO A 333 10.35 10.49 -7.09
C PRO A 333 10.01 11.93 -6.68
N ASP A 334 8.76 12.19 -6.25
CA ASP A 334 8.30 13.48 -5.73
C ASP A 334 8.64 13.68 -4.23
N GLY A 335 9.33 12.71 -3.62
CA GLY A 335 9.88 12.83 -2.28
C GLY A 335 8.95 12.39 -1.15
N ALA A 336 7.80 11.78 -1.43
CA ALA A 336 6.89 11.24 -0.41
C ALA A 336 7.36 9.87 0.10
N THR A 337 7.28 9.60 1.41
CA THR A 337 7.46 8.24 1.95
C THR A 337 6.17 7.44 1.85
N ASN A 338 6.28 6.17 1.52
CA ASN A 338 5.19 5.21 1.67
C ASN A 338 5.25 4.45 3.01
N ASP A 339 6.26 4.70 3.85
CA ASP A 339 6.41 4.04 5.15
C ASP A 339 5.19 4.30 6.03
N THR A 340 4.55 3.24 6.52
CA THR A 340 3.27 3.25 7.25
C THR A 340 2.07 3.72 6.41
N ILE A 341 2.21 4.79 5.63
CA ILE A 341 1.13 5.45 4.88
C ILE A 341 0.61 4.57 3.74
N GLY A 342 1.51 3.88 3.03
CA GLY A 342 1.21 3.25 1.75
C GLY A 342 0.98 4.27 0.62
N VAL A 343 0.76 3.76 -0.58
CA VAL A 343 0.31 4.48 -1.76
C VAL A 343 -1.22 4.42 -1.78
N LEU A 344 -1.85 5.59 -1.79
CA LEU A 344 -3.28 5.70 -2.02
C LEU A 344 -3.58 5.45 -3.50
N PRO A 345 -4.54 4.57 -3.86
CA PRO A 345 -4.93 4.40 -5.25
C PRO A 345 -5.67 5.64 -5.75
N THR A 346 -5.55 5.98 -7.03
CA THR A 346 -6.30 7.09 -7.66
C THR A 346 -7.82 6.91 -7.49
N LEU A 347 -8.30 5.66 -7.60
CA LEU A 347 -9.69 5.28 -7.37
C LEU A 347 -9.75 4.22 -6.27
N MET A 348 -10.26 4.62 -5.11
CA MET A 348 -10.51 3.70 -3.99
C MET A 348 -11.77 2.88 -4.28
N ILE A 349 -11.62 1.61 -4.63
CA ILE A 349 -12.72 0.71 -4.99
C ILE A 349 -12.56 -0.60 -4.21
N SER A 350 -13.67 -1.22 -3.82
CA SER A 350 -13.61 -2.50 -3.11
C SER A 350 -12.85 -3.55 -3.95
N GLN A 351 -12.15 -4.47 -3.29
CA GLN A 351 -11.33 -5.48 -3.97
C GLN A 351 -12.13 -6.42 -4.86
N GLU A 352 -13.42 -6.59 -4.55
CA GLU A 352 -14.36 -7.37 -5.35
C GLU A 352 -14.58 -6.74 -6.73
N TYR A 353 -14.76 -5.41 -6.79
CA TYR A 353 -15.12 -4.71 -8.03
C TYR A 353 -13.94 -4.06 -8.76
N ALA A 354 -12.78 -3.94 -8.11
CA ALA A 354 -11.61 -3.26 -8.68
C ALA A 354 -11.18 -3.81 -10.07
N PRO A 355 -11.13 -5.13 -10.32
CA PRO A 355 -10.75 -5.65 -11.65
C PRO A 355 -11.74 -5.26 -12.75
N ALA A 356 -13.04 -5.39 -12.48
CA ALA A 356 -14.09 -5.04 -13.43
C ALA A 356 -14.12 -3.52 -13.69
N ALA A 357 -13.93 -2.70 -12.65
CA ALA A 357 -13.83 -1.24 -12.79
C ALA A 357 -12.59 -0.82 -13.60
N ALA A 358 -11.45 -1.49 -13.39
CA ALA A 358 -10.25 -1.27 -14.18
C ALA A 358 -10.46 -1.64 -15.66
N LEU A 359 -11.10 -2.77 -15.94
CA LEU A 359 -11.45 -3.18 -17.31
C LEU A 359 -12.35 -2.16 -18.01
N LEU A 360 -13.32 -1.55 -17.31
CA LEU A 360 -14.18 -0.50 -17.87
C LEU A 360 -13.39 0.74 -18.34
N LEU A 361 -12.25 1.03 -17.73
CA LEU A 361 -11.40 2.18 -18.06
C LEU A 361 -10.48 1.94 -19.28
N THR A 362 -10.52 0.73 -19.86
CA THR A 362 -9.61 0.34 -20.95
C THR A 362 -10.19 0.51 -22.35
N ALA A 363 -11.40 1.06 -22.51
CA ALA A 363 -11.97 1.14 -23.86
C ALA A 363 -11.09 2.00 -24.78
N ALA A 364 -10.90 1.56 -26.03
CA ALA A 364 -10.22 2.36 -27.05
C ALA A 364 -10.99 3.66 -27.29
N GLN A 365 -10.30 4.69 -27.76
CA GLN A 365 -10.96 5.94 -28.14
C GLN A 365 -12.03 5.67 -29.22
N PRO A 366 -13.31 6.00 -28.97
CA PRO A 366 -14.35 5.71 -29.94
C PRO A 366 -14.30 6.69 -31.12
N GLN A 367 -14.49 6.18 -32.34
CA GLN A 367 -14.65 7.03 -33.53
C GLN A 367 -15.93 7.87 -33.47
N ASN A 368 -16.95 7.35 -32.79
CA ASN A 368 -18.20 8.04 -32.50
C ASN A 368 -18.44 7.99 -30.99
N SER A 369 -18.43 9.15 -30.34
CA SER A 369 -18.57 9.26 -28.88
C SER A 369 -19.92 8.77 -28.35
N GLN A 370 -20.97 8.70 -29.18
CA GLN A 370 -22.30 8.29 -28.73
C GLN A 370 -22.25 6.89 -28.07
N GLY A 371 -22.75 6.80 -26.83
CA GLY A 371 -22.75 5.57 -26.05
C GLY A 371 -21.50 5.34 -25.20
N TYR A 372 -20.57 6.30 -25.18
CA TYR A 372 -19.36 6.25 -24.37
C TYR A 372 -19.33 7.37 -23.32
N TRP A 373 -18.53 7.14 -22.28
CA TRP A 373 -18.09 8.16 -21.35
C TRP A 373 -16.60 8.45 -21.56
N LYS A 374 -16.20 9.70 -21.31
CA LYS A 374 -14.81 10.13 -21.26
C LYS A 374 -14.51 10.62 -19.85
N LEU A 375 -13.44 10.10 -19.26
CA LEU A 375 -12.96 10.45 -17.93
C LEU A 375 -11.55 11.03 -18.04
N GLU A 376 -11.37 12.28 -17.65
CA GLU A 376 -10.04 12.85 -17.39
C GLU A 376 -9.74 12.69 -15.90
N LEU A 377 -8.64 12.01 -15.56
CA LEU A 377 -8.26 11.71 -14.19
C LEU A 377 -6.73 11.59 -14.07
N ALA A 378 -6.14 12.30 -13.10
CA ALA A 378 -4.69 12.29 -12.83
C ALA A 378 -3.81 12.60 -14.06
N GLY A 379 -4.31 13.42 -14.98
CA GLY A 379 -3.62 13.75 -16.24
C GLY A 379 -3.76 12.72 -17.35
N CYS A 380 -4.51 11.63 -17.14
CA CYS A 380 -4.81 10.61 -18.13
C CYS A 380 -6.25 10.73 -18.63
N THR A 381 -6.48 10.33 -19.89
CA THR A 381 -7.82 10.24 -20.48
C THR A 381 -8.22 8.77 -20.62
N PHE A 382 -9.37 8.39 -20.07
CA PHE A 382 -9.95 7.07 -20.17
C PHE A 382 -11.30 7.12 -20.88
N TYR A 383 -11.64 6.06 -21.60
CA TYR A 383 -12.95 5.89 -22.23
C TYR A 383 -13.65 4.69 -21.63
N ILE A 384 -14.97 4.80 -21.43
CA ILE A 384 -15.81 3.75 -20.87
C ILE A 384 -16.94 3.47 -21.85
N SER A 385 -17.05 2.22 -22.30
CA SER A 385 -18.18 1.78 -23.13
C SER A 385 -19.44 1.66 -22.28
N GLY A 386 -20.49 2.42 -22.62
CA GLY A 386 -21.78 2.32 -21.95
C GLY A 386 -22.47 0.97 -22.15
N GLU A 387 -22.19 0.29 -23.27
CA GLU A 387 -22.67 -1.07 -23.52
C GLU A 387 -22.01 -2.06 -22.55
N GLN A 388 -20.69 -2.00 -22.38
CA GLN A 388 -19.95 -2.86 -21.44
C GLN A 388 -20.38 -2.58 -20.00
N ALA A 389 -20.44 -1.30 -19.62
CA ALA A 389 -20.86 -0.88 -18.28
C ALA A 389 -22.29 -1.28 -17.91
N ALA A 390 -23.16 -1.54 -18.90
CA ALA A 390 -24.52 -1.99 -18.69
C ALA A 390 -24.66 -3.51 -18.52
N GLN A 391 -23.60 -4.29 -18.76
CA GLN A 391 -23.61 -5.73 -18.57
C GLN A 391 -23.65 -6.08 -17.07
N GLU A 392 -24.32 -7.18 -16.72
CA GLU A 392 -24.56 -7.59 -15.33
C GLU A 392 -23.27 -7.69 -14.51
N GLU A 393 -22.19 -8.21 -15.12
CA GLU A 393 -20.89 -8.40 -14.47
C GLU A 393 -20.13 -7.09 -14.19
N TYR A 394 -20.43 -6.01 -14.92
CA TYR A 394 -19.75 -4.71 -14.82
C TYR A 394 -20.58 -3.65 -14.10
N ARG A 395 -21.88 -3.88 -13.90
CA ARG A 395 -22.83 -2.86 -13.45
C ARG A 395 -22.50 -2.31 -12.07
N GLU A 396 -22.23 -3.19 -11.10
CA GLU A 396 -21.84 -2.79 -9.74
C GLU A 396 -20.46 -2.13 -9.71
N ALA A 397 -19.54 -2.60 -10.55
CA ALA A 397 -18.21 -2.00 -10.69
C ALA A 397 -18.27 -0.60 -11.30
N PHE A 398 -19.21 -0.35 -12.22
CA PHE A 398 -19.43 0.99 -12.76
C PHE A 398 -20.05 1.93 -11.71
N ASP A 399 -20.95 1.44 -10.86
CA ASP A 399 -21.48 2.21 -9.73
C ASP A 399 -20.34 2.65 -8.80
N GLN A 400 -19.54 1.68 -8.32
CA GLN A 400 -18.38 1.94 -7.47
C GLN A 400 -17.34 2.87 -8.10
N LEU A 401 -17.13 2.77 -9.42
CA LEU A 401 -16.23 3.67 -10.15
C LEU A 401 -16.73 5.11 -10.06
N LEU A 402 -18.03 5.36 -10.33
CA LEU A 402 -18.61 6.70 -10.26
C LEU A 402 -18.58 7.27 -8.84
N GLU A 403 -18.82 6.44 -7.82
CA GLU A 403 -18.73 6.83 -6.40
C GLU A 403 -17.30 7.17 -5.95
N ALA A 404 -16.29 6.54 -6.58
CA ALA A 404 -14.88 6.75 -6.28
C ALA A 404 -14.29 8.01 -6.93
N LEU A 405 -15.02 8.69 -7.82
CA LEU A 405 -14.51 9.87 -8.53
C LEU A 405 -14.34 11.06 -7.56
N PRO A 406 -13.11 11.60 -7.40
CA PRO A 406 -12.90 12.84 -6.66
C PRO A 406 -13.42 14.06 -7.44
N PRO A 407 -13.61 15.24 -6.80
CA PRO A 407 -14.06 16.46 -7.48
C PRO A 407 -13.20 16.90 -8.66
N SER A 408 -11.91 16.56 -8.64
CA SER A 408 -10.96 16.86 -9.71
C SER A 408 -11.13 15.99 -10.97
N ALA A 409 -11.89 14.89 -10.89
CA ALA A 409 -12.21 14.05 -12.03
C ALA A 409 -13.20 14.75 -12.98
N GLN A 410 -12.91 14.76 -14.27
CA GLN A 410 -13.80 15.35 -15.27
C GLN A 410 -14.49 14.25 -16.09
N LEU A 411 -15.78 14.06 -15.84
CA LEU A 411 -16.60 13.08 -16.56
C LEU A 411 -17.41 13.78 -17.67
N SER A 412 -17.47 13.14 -18.84
CA SER A 412 -18.25 13.63 -19.98
C SER A 412 -19.01 12.50 -20.67
N GLN A 413 -20.22 12.77 -21.12
CA GLN A 413 -21.03 11.88 -21.94
C GLN A 413 -20.83 12.19 -23.43
N GLY A 414 -20.69 11.16 -24.25
CA GLY A 414 -20.58 11.35 -25.69
C GLY A 414 -21.91 11.70 -26.36
N ALA A 415 -21.91 12.75 -27.18
CA ALA A 415 -23.09 13.29 -27.85
C ALA A 415 -23.16 12.97 -29.36
N GLY A 416 -22.23 12.16 -29.87
CA GLY A 416 -22.12 11.78 -31.27
C GLY A 416 -20.93 12.42 -31.99
N GLY A 417 -20.36 11.70 -32.96
CA GLY A 417 -19.14 12.12 -33.66
C GLY A 417 -17.99 12.27 -32.67
N SER A 418 -17.37 13.44 -32.60
CA SER A 418 -16.29 13.77 -31.64
C SER A 418 -16.76 14.60 -30.44
N GLN A 419 -18.07 14.80 -30.27
CA GLN A 419 -18.62 15.72 -29.26
C GLN A 419 -18.76 15.06 -27.89
N TRP A 420 -18.40 15.82 -26.84
CA TRP A 420 -18.48 15.41 -25.44
C TRP A 420 -19.17 16.50 -24.62
N THR A 421 -20.07 16.10 -23.73
CA THR A 421 -20.80 17.01 -22.83
C THR A 421 -20.43 16.67 -21.39
N ALA A 422 -19.93 17.66 -20.64
CA ALA A 422 -19.59 17.47 -19.23
C ALA A 422 -20.82 17.06 -18.41
N VAL A 423 -20.64 16.09 -17.52
CA VAL A 423 -21.69 15.58 -16.62
C VAL A 423 -21.10 15.31 -15.24
N THR A 424 -21.95 15.33 -14.22
CA THR A 424 -21.59 14.85 -12.88
C THR A 424 -21.67 13.32 -12.80
N PRO A 425 -20.98 12.67 -11.84
CA PRO A 425 -21.14 11.23 -11.61
C PRO A 425 -22.59 10.84 -11.33
N ALA A 426 -23.34 11.65 -10.58
CA ALA A 426 -24.76 11.45 -10.32
C ALA A 426 -25.62 11.43 -11.61
N GLN A 427 -25.33 12.34 -12.55
CA GLN A 427 -26.00 12.36 -13.86
C GLN A 427 -25.66 11.13 -14.71
N ALA A 428 -24.40 10.68 -14.66
CA ALA A 428 -23.96 9.46 -15.36
C ALA A 428 -24.64 8.21 -14.77
N ALA A 429 -24.68 8.09 -13.45
CA ALA A 429 -25.37 7.02 -12.76
C ALA A 429 -26.87 6.99 -13.10
N GLN A 430 -27.54 8.15 -13.06
CA GLN A 430 -28.94 8.27 -13.47
C GLN A 430 -29.16 7.81 -14.91
N ALA A 431 -28.30 8.24 -15.84
CA ALA A 431 -28.39 7.85 -17.25
C ALA A 431 -28.16 6.34 -17.47
N SER A 432 -27.39 5.69 -16.60
CA SER A 432 -27.14 4.25 -16.58
C SER A 432 -28.08 3.46 -15.65
N GLY A 433 -29.03 4.14 -15.02
CA GLY A 433 -30.01 3.56 -14.10
C GLY A 433 -29.41 2.93 -12.84
N LEU A 434 -28.30 3.46 -12.32
CA LEU A 434 -27.58 2.96 -11.13
C LEU A 434 -28.08 3.58 -9.82
N SER A 435 -27.72 2.97 -8.68
CA SER A 435 -28.11 3.40 -7.32
C SER A 435 -27.35 4.63 -6.82
N TYR A 436 -26.05 4.73 -7.13
CA TYR A 436 -25.12 5.83 -6.82
C TYR A 436 -25.22 6.44 -5.42
N ASP A 437 -24.27 6.07 -4.56
CA ASP A 437 -24.06 6.66 -3.24
C ASP A 437 -22.83 7.60 -3.25
N CYS A 438 -23.07 8.90 -3.32
CA CYS A 438 -21.97 9.88 -3.31
C CYS A 438 -21.29 9.89 -1.93
N ARG A 439 -20.00 9.50 -1.89
CA ARG A 439 -19.19 9.37 -0.67
C ARG A 439 -19.00 10.66 0.14
N TRP A 440 -19.39 11.80 -0.42
CA TRP A 440 -19.29 13.12 0.17
C TRP A 440 -20.62 13.89 0.15
N ASP A 441 -21.76 13.19 0.06
CA ASP A 441 -23.10 13.79 0.15
C ASP A 441 -23.46 14.20 1.59
N TYR A 442 -22.76 15.22 2.09
CA TYR A 442 -23.07 15.80 3.40
C TYR A 442 -24.17 16.85 3.28
N THR A 443 -25.15 16.78 4.17
CA THR A 443 -26.33 17.66 4.19
C THR A 443 -26.01 19.15 4.39
N ASP A 444 -24.81 19.48 4.85
CA ASP A 444 -24.32 20.82 5.18
C ASP A 444 -23.03 21.19 4.41
N LEU A 445 -22.67 20.44 3.35
CA LEU A 445 -21.46 20.73 2.58
C LEU A 445 -21.48 22.11 1.91
N GLU A 446 -22.67 22.65 1.60
CA GLU A 446 -22.82 24.00 1.05
C GLU A 446 -22.36 25.12 2.01
N GLN A 447 -22.21 24.82 3.29
CA GLN A 447 -21.70 25.74 4.32
C GLN A 447 -20.18 25.66 4.46
N CYS A 448 -19.52 24.75 3.74
CA CYS A 448 -18.09 24.50 3.83
C CYS A 448 -17.32 25.42 2.88
N ASP A 449 -16.40 26.22 3.40
CA ASP A 449 -15.52 27.05 2.58
C ASP A 449 -14.57 26.20 1.70
N TYR A 450 -14.31 24.97 2.15
CA TYR A 450 -13.35 24.03 1.53
C TYR A 450 -14.01 22.73 1.04
N ALA A 451 -15.21 22.84 0.43
CA ALA A 451 -16.02 21.69 0.03
C ALA A 451 -15.27 20.66 -0.85
N ASP A 452 -14.45 21.10 -1.80
CA ASP A 452 -13.70 20.22 -2.69
C ASP A 452 -12.63 19.40 -1.95
N ASP A 453 -12.00 19.95 -0.92
CA ASP A 453 -10.99 19.24 -0.12
C ASP A 453 -11.64 18.23 0.82
N VAL A 454 -12.80 18.58 1.40
CA VAL A 454 -13.64 17.64 2.15
C VAL A 454 -14.08 16.49 1.23
N ALA A 455 -14.62 16.79 0.05
CA ALA A 455 -15.07 15.79 -0.91
C ALA A 455 -13.91 14.91 -1.42
N THR A 456 -12.73 15.49 -1.64
CA THR A 456 -11.52 14.74 -2.01
C THR A 456 -11.18 13.74 -0.92
N LEU A 457 -11.00 14.17 0.34
CA LEU A 457 -10.64 13.27 1.43
C LEU A 457 -11.69 12.17 1.66
N SER A 458 -12.98 12.48 1.51
CA SER A 458 -14.06 11.51 1.62
C SER A 458 -14.09 10.51 0.46
N ALA A 459 -13.78 10.91 -0.78
CA ALA A 459 -13.67 10.00 -1.92
C ALA A 459 -12.57 8.94 -1.71
N TYR A 460 -11.45 9.33 -1.09
CA TYR A 460 -10.36 8.43 -0.67
C TYR A 460 -10.67 7.64 0.63
N GLY A 461 -11.81 7.88 1.27
CA GLY A 461 -12.19 7.23 2.53
C GLY A 461 -11.37 7.69 3.75
N LEU A 462 -10.75 8.87 3.69
CA LEU A 462 -9.90 9.44 4.74
C LEU A 462 -10.68 10.34 5.72
N LEU A 463 -11.88 10.71 5.33
CA LEU A 463 -12.76 11.62 6.05
C LEU A 463 -14.18 11.06 6.07
N GLY A 464 -14.83 11.18 7.22
CA GLY A 464 -16.22 10.79 7.41
C GLY A 464 -17.03 11.88 8.10
N GLY A 465 -18.34 11.85 7.86
CA GLY A 465 -19.32 12.69 8.53
C GLY A 465 -19.87 12.06 9.81
N PHE A 466 -20.93 12.65 10.33
CA PHE A 466 -21.66 12.19 11.51
C PHE A 466 -22.83 11.28 11.09
N PRO A 467 -23.37 10.46 12.02
CA PRO A 467 -24.48 9.54 11.73
C PRO A 467 -25.78 10.21 11.25
N ASP A 468 -25.91 11.52 11.44
CA ASP A 468 -27.04 12.32 10.96
C ASP A 468 -26.87 12.81 9.50
N GLY A 469 -25.77 12.43 8.83
CA GLY A 469 -25.45 12.83 7.47
C GLY A 469 -24.81 14.23 7.36
N SER A 470 -24.44 14.85 8.47
CA SER A 470 -23.73 16.15 8.48
C SER A 470 -22.21 15.96 8.48
N PHE A 471 -21.48 16.93 7.93
CA PHE A 471 -20.04 17.08 8.10
C PHE A 471 -19.70 18.01 9.27
N ARG A 472 -20.53 19.03 9.53
CA ARG A 472 -20.36 20.09 10.53
C ARG A 472 -19.12 20.95 10.29
N PRO A 473 -19.04 21.68 9.15
CA PRO A 473 -17.84 22.39 8.73
C PRO A 473 -17.36 23.42 9.78
N GLU A 474 -18.27 24.26 10.29
CA GLU A 474 -17.95 25.34 11.25
C GLU A 474 -17.72 24.85 12.69
N GLN A 475 -17.93 23.56 12.99
CA GLN A 475 -17.72 23.05 14.34
C GLN A 475 -16.22 23.07 14.67
N SER A 476 -15.85 23.61 15.83
CA SER A 476 -14.46 23.56 16.29
C SER A 476 -13.99 22.11 16.44
N ILE A 477 -12.84 21.80 15.87
CA ILE A 477 -12.26 20.46 15.92
C ILE A 477 -11.52 20.23 17.24
N THR A 478 -11.78 19.10 17.88
CA THR A 478 -11.10 18.69 19.10
C THR A 478 -9.77 18.00 18.81
N ARG A 479 -8.89 17.95 19.83
CA ARG A 479 -7.62 17.22 19.78
C ARG A 479 -7.80 15.73 19.44
N GLY A 480 -8.82 15.09 20.03
CA GLY A 480 -9.13 13.69 19.76
C GLY A 480 -9.63 13.46 18.34
N GLU A 481 -10.51 14.33 17.82
CA GLU A 481 -10.98 14.26 16.43
C GLU A 481 -9.85 14.44 15.43
N PHE A 482 -9.01 15.46 15.61
CA PHE A 482 -7.90 15.70 14.69
C PHE A 482 -6.88 14.55 14.71
N ALA A 483 -6.60 13.98 15.89
CA ALA A 483 -5.73 12.80 15.98
C ALA A 483 -6.28 11.63 15.16
N VAL A 484 -7.59 11.36 15.20
CA VAL A 484 -8.21 10.29 14.41
C VAL A 484 -8.14 10.58 12.91
N LEU A 485 -8.48 11.80 12.48
CA LEU A 485 -8.43 12.17 11.06
C LEU A 485 -7.01 12.01 10.50
N LEU A 486 -6.02 12.58 11.18
CA LEU A 486 -4.64 12.57 10.69
C LEU A 486 -4.00 11.18 10.80
N ALA A 487 -4.23 10.43 11.89
CA ALA A 487 -3.74 9.07 12.01
C ALA A 487 -4.32 8.14 10.93
N SER A 488 -5.59 8.32 10.56
CA SER A 488 -6.24 7.58 9.47
C SER A 488 -5.64 7.95 8.11
N ALA A 489 -5.46 9.25 7.83
CA ALA A 489 -4.83 9.72 6.60
C ALA A 489 -3.42 9.12 6.41
N LEU A 490 -2.64 9.07 7.49
CA LEU A 490 -1.28 8.53 7.53
C LEU A 490 -1.21 7.00 7.71
N ASN A 491 -2.36 6.31 7.82
CA ASN A 491 -2.46 4.87 8.08
C ASN A 491 -1.59 4.41 9.27
N LEU A 492 -1.54 5.21 10.34
CA LEU A 492 -0.67 4.91 11.47
C LEU A 492 -1.07 3.59 12.14
N ARG A 493 -0.08 2.71 12.32
CA ARG A 493 -0.26 1.44 13.02
C ARG A 493 -0.57 1.69 14.49
N GLN A 494 -1.35 0.78 15.07
CA GLN A 494 -1.61 0.81 16.50
C GLN A 494 -0.30 0.68 17.29
N SER A 495 -0.15 1.50 18.32
CA SER A 495 0.97 1.49 19.25
C SER A 495 0.53 1.12 20.66
N SER A 496 1.51 0.98 21.56
CA SER A 496 1.28 0.87 22.99
C SER A 496 0.66 2.15 23.56
N SER A 497 -0.08 2.02 24.66
CA SER A 497 -0.72 3.17 25.31
C SER A 497 0.31 4.23 25.69
N ALA A 498 -0.01 5.49 25.39
CA ALA A 498 0.79 6.65 25.80
C ALA A 498 0.66 6.99 27.29
N GLY A 499 -0.23 6.30 28.04
CA GLY A 499 -0.31 6.40 29.50
C GLY A 499 -1.07 7.62 30.05
N PHE A 500 -1.81 8.35 29.22
CA PHE A 500 -2.64 9.46 29.68
C PHE A 500 -3.87 8.98 30.45
N THR A 501 -4.18 9.63 31.58
CA THR A 501 -5.29 9.23 32.46
C THR A 501 -6.66 9.57 31.89
N ASP A 502 -6.72 10.52 30.95
CA ASP A 502 -7.91 11.01 30.26
C ASP A 502 -8.06 10.42 28.84
N VAL A 503 -7.30 9.37 28.51
CA VAL A 503 -7.43 8.58 27.28
C VAL A 503 -7.72 7.12 27.64
N PRO A 504 -8.98 6.77 27.94
CA PRO A 504 -9.38 5.37 28.18
C PRO A 504 -9.09 4.49 26.97
N SER A 505 -8.62 3.26 27.16
CA SER A 505 -8.21 2.37 26.06
C SER A 505 -9.34 1.94 25.12
N ASP A 506 -10.60 2.09 25.54
CA ASP A 506 -11.81 1.81 24.78
C ASP A 506 -12.41 3.07 24.13
N ALA A 507 -11.82 4.26 24.35
CA ALA A 507 -12.27 5.47 23.69
C ALA A 507 -11.98 5.40 22.18
N TRP A 508 -12.91 5.93 21.37
CA TRP A 508 -12.84 5.86 19.90
C TRP A 508 -11.61 6.56 19.31
N TYR A 509 -11.01 7.51 20.03
CA TYR A 509 -9.78 8.21 19.66
C TYR A 509 -8.50 7.61 20.24
N ALA A 510 -8.58 6.66 21.18
CA ALA A 510 -7.43 6.22 21.98
C ALA A 510 -6.27 5.71 21.12
N LYS A 511 -6.58 4.80 20.18
CA LYS A 511 -5.57 4.23 19.27
C LYS A 511 -4.88 5.28 18.41
N ALA A 512 -5.62 6.28 17.94
CA ALA A 512 -5.07 7.34 17.13
C ALA A 512 -4.18 8.28 17.95
N VAL A 513 -4.59 8.63 19.16
CA VAL A 513 -3.77 9.40 20.10
C VAL A 513 -2.48 8.66 20.42
N ASP A 514 -2.57 7.38 20.79
CA ASP A 514 -1.40 6.55 21.08
C ASP A 514 -0.43 6.49 19.89
N ALA A 515 -0.95 6.32 18.66
CA ALA A 515 -0.14 6.23 17.46
C ALA A 515 0.56 7.56 17.10
N MET A 516 -0.18 8.68 17.18
CA MET A 516 0.37 10.01 16.92
C MET A 516 1.43 10.42 17.95
N VAL A 517 1.23 10.03 19.22
CA VAL A 517 2.20 10.30 20.30
C VAL A 517 3.42 9.42 20.18
N ALA A 518 3.26 8.13 19.83
CA ALA A 518 4.38 7.23 19.59
C ALA A 518 5.27 7.70 18.42
N LYS A 519 4.69 8.34 17.40
CA LYS A 519 5.44 8.97 16.30
C LYS A 519 6.02 10.35 16.66
N GLY A 520 5.68 10.91 17.81
CA GLY A 520 6.11 12.25 18.23
C GLY A 520 5.39 13.40 17.51
N PHE A 521 4.32 13.13 16.76
CA PHE A 521 3.54 14.15 16.05
C PHE A 521 2.62 14.94 16.97
N LEU A 522 2.24 14.34 18.10
CA LEU A 522 1.44 14.97 19.15
C LEU A 522 2.05 14.70 20.52
N ALA A 523 1.82 15.64 21.45
CA ALA A 523 2.19 15.51 22.85
C ALA A 523 0.97 15.80 23.75
N GLY A 524 1.02 15.30 24.98
CA GLY A 524 0.05 15.64 26.01
C GLY A 524 0.13 17.11 26.42
N ARG A 525 -0.95 17.64 26.98
CA ARG A 525 -0.95 18.96 27.64
C ARG A 525 -0.10 18.93 28.92
N SER A 526 0.04 17.75 29.52
CA SER A 526 0.98 17.46 30.60
C SER A 526 1.54 16.04 30.44
N SER A 527 2.39 15.60 31.37
CA SER A 527 2.88 14.22 31.41
C SER A 527 1.80 13.16 31.70
N THR A 528 0.60 13.56 32.13
CA THR A 528 -0.48 12.64 32.50
C THR A 528 -1.81 12.91 31.81
N SER A 529 -1.96 14.03 31.10
CA SER A 529 -3.22 14.41 30.44
C SER A 529 -2.99 14.84 28.99
N PHE A 530 -3.80 14.28 28.10
CA PHE A 530 -3.83 14.62 26.68
C PHE A 530 -4.85 15.71 26.35
N ALA A 531 -5.93 15.81 27.13
CA ALA A 531 -7.09 16.68 26.94
C ALA A 531 -7.79 16.48 25.56
N PRO A 532 -8.36 15.29 25.30
CA PRO A 532 -8.89 14.95 23.96
C PRO A 532 -10.10 15.80 23.53
N GLN A 533 -10.80 16.44 24.48
CA GLN A 533 -12.01 17.24 24.21
C GLN A 533 -11.70 18.73 24.00
N ASP A 534 -10.47 19.18 24.24
CA ASP A 534 -10.10 20.57 24.00
C ASP A 534 -10.07 20.83 22.49
N SER A 535 -10.56 21.99 22.08
CA SER A 535 -10.42 22.46 20.70
C SER A 535 -8.95 22.76 20.37
N LEU A 536 -8.54 22.43 19.16
CA LEU A 536 -7.26 22.86 18.59
C LEU A 536 -7.42 24.25 17.98
N THR A 537 -6.41 25.09 18.15
CA THR A 537 -6.27 26.34 17.39
C THR A 537 -5.69 26.07 16.00
N TYR A 538 -5.88 27.00 15.07
CA TYR A 538 -5.34 26.87 13.72
C TYR A 538 -3.81 26.74 13.72
N GLU A 539 -3.11 27.51 14.56
CA GLU A 539 -1.64 27.45 14.69
C GLU A 539 -1.13 26.12 15.29
N GLU A 540 -1.94 25.44 16.11
CA GLU A 540 -1.64 24.09 16.57
C GLU A 540 -1.79 23.07 15.43
N LEU A 541 -2.84 23.17 14.58
CA LEU A 541 -3.00 22.29 13.41
C LEU A 541 -1.79 22.38 12.47
N VAL A 542 -1.37 23.61 12.15
CA VAL A 542 -0.20 23.90 11.31
C VAL A 542 1.06 23.29 11.89
N THR A 543 1.26 23.42 13.21
CA THR A 543 2.46 22.90 13.86
C THR A 543 2.50 21.38 13.87
N ILE A 544 1.35 20.71 14.06
CA ILE A 544 1.27 19.25 13.99
C ILE A 544 1.59 18.77 12.57
N LEU A 545 1.04 19.41 11.54
CA LEU A 545 1.31 19.04 10.14
C LEU A 545 2.77 19.29 9.75
N SER A 546 3.41 20.34 10.26
CA SER A 546 4.85 20.56 10.07
C SER A 546 5.71 19.49 10.77
N ALA A 547 5.27 18.95 11.91
CA ALA A 547 5.94 17.82 12.54
C ALA A 547 5.79 16.55 11.69
N VAL A 548 4.59 16.29 11.14
CA VAL A 548 4.36 15.16 10.23
C VAL A 548 5.18 15.30 8.96
N SER A 549 5.27 16.49 8.36
CA SER A 549 6.03 16.71 7.12
C SER A 549 7.51 16.34 7.29
N SER A 550 8.06 16.58 8.48
CA SER A 550 9.45 16.25 8.85
C SER A 550 9.76 14.75 8.82
N TRP A 551 8.75 13.90 8.67
CA TRP A 551 8.88 12.46 8.46
C TRP A 551 8.27 12.00 7.12
N ALA A 552 7.20 12.64 6.67
CA ALA A 552 6.41 12.16 5.53
C ALA A 552 7.04 12.46 4.17
N CYS A 553 7.92 13.46 4.05
CA CYS A 553 8.54 13.79 2.77
C CYS A 553 9.98 14.32 2.90
N MET A 554 10.76 14.19 1.83
CA MET A 554 12.17 14.60 1.75
C MET A 554 12.37 16.09 2.04
N ASP A 555 11.54 16.95 1.46
CA ASP A 555 11.63 18.39 1.69
C ASP A 555 11.31 18.73 3.16
N GLY A 556 10.34 18.04 3.75
CA GLY A 556 10.06 18.17 5.17
C GLY A 556 11.25 17.76 6.04
N TYR A 557 11.91 16.64 5.72
CA TYR A 557 13.16 16.24 6.39
C TYR A 557 14.24 17.31 6.30
N ALA A 558 14.44 17.90 5.11
CA ALA A 558 15.43 18.94 4.90
C ALA A 558 15.13 20.21 5.72
N MET A 559 13.86 20.44 6.06
CA MET A 559 13.37 21.62 6.75
C MET A 559 13.11 21.45 8.25
N ALA A 560 13.10 20.21 8.78
CA ALA A 560 12.65 19.86 10.14
C ALA A 560 13.21 20.75 11.26
N ASP A 561 14.47 21.18 11.14
CA ASP A 561 15.17 22.00 12.14
C ASP A 561 15.53 23.41 11.65
N GLN A 562 15.12 23.79 10.44
CA GLN A 562 15.48 25.08 9.87
C GLN A 562 14.74 26.22 10.61
N PRO A 563 15.45 27.23 11.14
CA PRO A 563 14.80 28.38 11.74
C PRO A 563 14.13 29.21 10.64
N ILE A 564 13.09 29.97 11.01
CA ILE A 564 12.52 30.96 10.09
C ILE A 564 13.57 32.00 9.71
N PHE A 565 13.72 32.27 8.42
CA PHE A 565 14.60 33.33 7.95
C PHE A 565 14.09 34.70 8.44
N SER A 566 14.98 35.55 8.94
CA SER A 566 14.62 36.86 9.52
C SER A 566 13.83 37.75 8.54
N GLY A 567 14.08 37.63 7.23
CA GLY A 567 13.35 38.36 6.19
C GLY A 567 11.92 37.86 5.94
N GLN A 568 11.58 36.65 6.39
CA GLN A 568 10.25 36.04 6.25
C GLN A 568 9.41 36.17 7.54
N GLN A 569 10.05 36.42 8.68
CA GLN A 569 9.39 36.42 9.99
C GLN A 569 8.20 37.40 10.09
N ALA A 570 8.27 38.54 9.40
CA ALA A 570 7.18 39.52 9.39
C ALA A 570 5.86 38.96 8.82
N ALA A 571 5.93 38.02 7.87
CA ALA A 571 4.74 37.39 7.28
C ALA A 571 4.00 36.48 8.29
N TYR A 572 4.69 36.02 9.33
CA TYR A 572 4.18 35.07 10.32
C TYR A 572 4.00 35.71 11.71
N ALA A 573 4.17 37.03 11.84
CA ALA A 573 4.15 37.72 13.13
C ALA A 573 2.81 37.68 13.88
N GLY A 574 1.71 37.27 13.22
CA GLY A 574 0.41 37.02 13.86
C GLY A 574 0.32 35.69 14.62
N LEU A 575 1.23 34.76 14.34
CA LEU A 575 1.33 33.48 15.05
C LEU A 575 2.12 33.63 16.35
N SER A 576 1.84 32.75 17.31
CA SER A 576 2.70 32.56 18.46
C SER A 576 4.14 32.23 18.03
N ASP A 577 5.14 32.65 18.81
CA ASP A 577 6.56 32.46 18.47
C ASP A 577 6.94 31.01 18.15
N TRP A 578 6.33 30.04 18.87
CA TRP A 578 6.55 28.62 18.66
C TRP A 578 5.95 28.07 17.35
N ALA A 579 4.95 28.76 16.78
CA ALA A 579 4.25 28.35 15.57
C ALA A 579 4.79 29.02 14.29
N GLN A 580 5.59 30.09 14.41
CA GLN A 580 6.13 30.82 13.26
C GLN A 580 7.02 29.96 12.35
N ALA A 581 7.99 29.22 12.91
CA ALA A 581 8.86 28.37 12.11
C ALA A 581 8.12 27.16 11.50
N PRO A 582 7.26 26.42 12.24
CA PRO A 582 6.41 25.39 11.65
C PRO A 582 5.53 25.89 10.50
N ALA A 583 4.88 27.05 10.66
CA ALA A 583 4.06 27.65 9.61
C ALA A 583 4.88 27.98 8.36
N TRP A 584 6.06 28.57 8.53
CA TRP A 584 6.96 28.85 7.40
C TRP A 584 7.39 27.58 6.65
N ARG A 585 7.75 26.51 7.38
CA ARG A 585 8.14 25.23 6.77
C ARG A 585 7.00 24.62 5.97
N LEU A 586 5.79 24.63 6.52
CA LEU A 586 4.62 24.09 5.83
C LEU A 586 4.26 24.91 4.58
N SER A 587 4.34 26.25 4.65
CA SER A 587 4.20 27.11 3.47
C SER A 587 5.29 26.87 2.42
N ALA A 588 6.53 26.61 2.83
CA ALA A 588 7.63 26.33 1.91
C ALA A 588 7.46 24.99 1.18
N LEU A 589 6.72 24.04 1.76
CA LEU A 589 6.29 22.81 1.08
C LEU A 589 5.17 23.06 0.05
N GLY A 590 4.58 24.26 0.02
CA GLY A 590 3.48 24.59 -0.88
C GLY A 590 2.08 24.50 -0.25
N VAL A 591 1.98 24.37 1.08
CA VAL A 591 0.68 24.43 1.77
C VAL A 591 0.27 25.88 1.98
N GLU A 592 -0.86 26.27 1.41
CA GLU A 592 -1.43 27.60 1.61
C GLU A 592 -2.04 27.72 3.02
N LEU A 593 -1.65 28.77 3.76
CA LEU A 593 -2.09 28.99 5.15
C LEU A 593 -2.96 30.25 5.25
N ASP A 594 -4.11 30.13 5.93
CA ASP A 594 -4.92 31.27 6.35
C ASP A 594 -4.40 31.80 7.69
N LEU A 595 -3.66 32.90 7.64
CA LEU A 595 -3.07 33.54 8.82
C LEU A 595 -3.93 34.69 9.38
N SER A 596 -5.21 34.77 9.02
CA SER A 596 -6.10 35.84 9.48
C SER A 596 -6.45 35.74 10.97
N ALA A 597 -6.62 34.52 11.49
CA ALA A 597 -6.99 34.24 12.88
C ALA A 597 -6.28 32.99 13.46
N PRO A 598 -4.93 32.92 13.46
CA PRO A 598 -4.18 31.69 13.75
C PRO A 598 -4.39 31.15 15.18
N GLN A 599 -4.73 32.00 16.14
CA GLN A 599 -4.95 31.63 17.54
C GLN A 599 -6.42 31.26 17.86
N ALA A 600 -7.33 31.41 16.90
CA ALA A 600 -8.72 31.01 17.08
C ALA A 600 -8.86 29.48 17.04
N PRO A 601 -9.87 28.90 17.71
CA PRO A 601 -10.23 27.50 17.52
C PRO A 601 -10.45 27.20 16.04
N ALA A 602 -9.75 26.20 15.53
CA ALA A 602 -9.88 25.77 14.14
C ALA A 602 -11.20 25.02 13.95
N THR A 603 -11.83 25.25 12.81
CA THR A 603 -13.04 24.53 12.39
C THR A 603 -12.68 23.19 11.74
N ARG A 604 -13.67 22.31 11.61
CA ARG A 604 -13.47 20.96 11.05
C ARG A 604 -13.14 21.00 9.56
N ASP A 605 -13.70 21.94 8.81
CA ASP A 605 -13.35 22.16 7.41
C ASP A 605 -11.93 22.73 7.22
N GLN A 606 -11.48 23.66 8.08
CA GLN A 606 -10.09 24.13 8.09
C GLN A 606 -9.10 22.99 8.33
N ALA A 607 -9.44 22.06 9.23
CA ALA A 607 -8.61 20.87 9.47
C ALA A 607 -8.58 19.92 8.26
N ALA A 608 -9.72 19.66 7.63
CA ALA A 608 -9.80 18.85 6.41
C ALA A 608 -9.02 19.49 5.26
N HIS A 609 -9.19 20.80 5.05
CA HIS A 609 -8.45 21.59 4.08
C HIS A 609 -6.94 21.46 4.28
N LEU A 610 -6.44 21.75 5.48
CA LEU A 610 -5.01 21.67 5.78
C LEU A 610 -4.43 20.26 5.58
N ILE A 611 -5.17 19.21 5.97
CA ILE A 611 -4.75 17.82 5.72
C ILE A 611 -4.69 17.57 4.21
N CYS A 612 -5.72 17.94 3.45
CA CYS A 612 -5.76 17.72 2.00
C CYS A 612 -4.60 18.44 1.28
N GLN A 613 -4.40 19.72 1.59
CA GLN A 613 -3.30 20.51 1.04
C GLN A 613 -1.94 19.93 1.41
N PHE A 614 -1.76 19.50 2.66
CA PHE A 614 -0.54 18.80 3.08
C PHE A 614 -0.30 17.52 2.27
N LEU A 615 -1.32 16.67 2.09
CA LEU A 615 -1.17 15.43 1.34
C LEU A 615 -0.84 15.68 -0.15
N ARG A 616 -1.36 16.76 -0.75
CA ARG A 616 -0.97 17.19 -2.11
C ARG A 616 0.47 17.70 -2.15
N ALA A 617 0.80 18.65 -1.27
CA ALA A 617 2.12 19.28 -1.19
C ALA A 617 3.26 18.29 -0.88
N SER A 618 2.96 17.22 -0.14
CA SER A 618 3.92 16.16 0.20
C SER A 618 4.00 15.04 -0.83
N GLY A 619 3.24 15.11 -1.93
CA GLY A 619 3.20 14.06 -2.96
C GLY A 619 2.54 12.76 -2.48
N LEU A 620 1.68 12.79 -1.45
CA LEU A 620 0.96 11.61 -0.94
C LEU A 620 -0.35 11.34 -1.69
N LEU A 621 -0.96 12.37 -2.27
CA LEU A 621 -2.07 12.23 -3.22
C LEU A 621 -1.55 12.28 -4.66
N TRP A 622 -2.29 11.64 -5.57
CA TRP A 622 -2.04 11.79 -7.00
C TRP A 622 -2.28 13.26 -7.35
N ASN A 623 -1.36 13.87 -8.10
CA ASN A 623 -1.53 15.23 -8.58
C ASN A 623 -2.72 15.25 -9.55
N VAL A 624 -3.88 15.73 -9.07
CA VAL A 624 -5.11 15.89 -9.86
C VAL A 624 -5.36 17.35 -10.18
#